data_AF-A0A7C1CQJ7-F1
#
_entry.id   AF-A0A7C1CQJ7-F1
#
_cell.length_a   1.000
_cell.length_b   1.000
_cell.length_c   1.000
_cell.angle_alpha   90.00
_cell.angle_beta   90.00
_cell.angle_gamma   90.00
#
_symmetry.space_group_name_H-M   'P 1'
#
loop_
_entity.id
_entity.type
_entity.pdbx_description
1 polymer ?
#
loop_
_entity_poly.entity_id
_entity_poly.type
_entity_poly.pdbx_seq_one_letter_code
_entity_poly.pdbx_strand_id
1 'polypeptide(L)'
;MNTDTFFERMAERSLGLTFDDLRLKTGYSEVTPNKVELGSHFSRNIKLYFPLVSAAMDTVTEREMAIAMADFGGLGIIHRNMTPTNQANQVSKVKHHRNV
;
A
#
# COMPACT_ATOMS: atom_id res chain seq x y z
N MET A 1 -2.02 -16.03 26.07
CA MET A 1 -1.60 -14.63 25.94
C MET A 1 -2.37 -14.03 24.78
N ASN A 2 -3.05 -12.90 24.96
CA ASN A 2 -3.67 -12.17 23.85
C ASN A 2 -2.57 -11.37 23.11
N THR A 3 -2.93 -10.78 21.97
CA THR A 3 -2.00 -10.01 21.14
C THR A 3 -1.48 -8.75 21.85
N ASP A 4 -2.32 -8.10 22.64
CA ASP A 4 -1.96 -6.84 23.32
C ASP A 4 -0.89 -7.08 24.39
N THR A 5 -1.09 -8.08 25.26
CA THR A 5 -0.09 -8.47 26.28
C THR A 5 1.20 -8.99 25.66
N PHE A 6 1.18 -9.51 24.42
CA PHE A 6 2.42 -9.88 23.72
C PHE A 6 3.25 -8.65 23.40
N PHE A 7 2.67 -7.64 22.75
CA PHE A 7 3.40 -6.44 22.33
C PHE A 7 3.83 -5.55 23.50
N GLU A 8 3.01 -5.46 24.57
CA GLU A 8 3.38 -4.77 25.81
C GLU A 8 4.66 -5.35 26.43
N ARG A 9 4.75 -6.67 26.58
CA ARG A 9 5.93 -7.35 27.14
C ARG A 9 7.18 -7.20 26.28
N MET A 10 7.02 -7.14 24.95
CA MET A 10 8.15 -6.93 24.05
C MET A 10 8.65 -5.48 24.10
N ALA A 11 7.73 -4.52 24.24
CA ALA A 11 8.06 -3.11 24.43
C ALA A 11 8.79 -2.86 25.75
N GLU A 12 8.35 -3.47 26.87
CA GLU A 12 9.06 -3.41 28.17
C GLU A 12 10.52 -3.87 28.07
N ARG A 13 10.79 -4.83 27.17
CA ARG A 13 12.12 -5.38 26.93
C ARG A 13 12.94 -4.60 25.89
N SER A 14 12.39 -3.52 25.34
CA SER A 14 13.01 -2.73 24.27
C SER A 14 13.46 -3.58 23.06
N LEU A 15 12.66 -4.59 22.71
CA LEU A 15 12.98 -5.52 21.63
C LEU A 15 12.39 -5.03 20.30
N GLY A 16 13.22 -4.93 19.27
CA GLY A 16 12.78 -4.73 17.88
C GLY A 16 12.44 -6.08 17.23
N LEU A 17 11.32 -6.14 16.51
CA LEU A 17 10.84 -7.34 15.81
C LEU A 17 10.72 -7.05 14.32
N THR A 18 11.10 -8.01 13.48
CA THR A 18 10.89 -7.99 12.01
C THR A 18 9.85 -9.03 11.59
N PHE A 19 9.56 -9.10 10.29
CA PHE A 19 8.55 -10.00 9.73
C PHE A 19 8.81 -11.48 10.03
N ASP A 20 10.08 -11.90 9.99
CA ASP A 20 10.46 -13.31 10.19
C ASP A 20 10.43 -13.77 11.65
N ASP A 21 10.37 -12.83 12.60
CA ASP A 21 10.35 -13.14 14.03
C ASP A 21 8.96 -13.59 14.51
N LEU A 22 7.92 -13.38 13.72
CA LEU A 22 6.52 -13.48 14.15
C LEU A 22 5.68 -14.30 13.18
N ARG A 23 4.58 -14.85 13.70
CA ARG A 23 3.55 -15.51 12.92
C ARG A 23 2.18 -15.15 13.48
N LEU A 24 1.19 -15.08 12.60
CA LEU A 24 -0.20 -14.89 13.00
C LEU A 24 -0.73 -16.18 13.64
N LYS A 25 -1.40 -16.03 14.79
CA LYS A 25 -2.14 -17.14 15.41
C LYS A 25 -3.41 -17.40 14.60
N THR A 26 -3.60 -18.63 14.16
CA THR A 26 -4.83 -19.03 13.47
C THR A 26 -6.02 -19.06 14.44
N GLY A 27 -7.20 -18.70 13.94
CA GLY A 27 -8.47 -18.75 14.66
C GLY A 27 -9.58 -19.33 13.78
N TYR A 28 -10.72 -19.61 14.40
CA TYR A 28 -11.94 -19.97 13.67
C TYR A 28 -12.41 -18.78 12.81
N SER A 29 -12.88 -19.05 11.59
CA SER A 29 -13.43 -18.05 10.67
C SER A 29 -14.68 -18.58 10.00
N GLU A 30 -15.74 -17.77 10.00
CA GLU A 30 -16.96 -18.00 9.21
C GLU A 30 -16.85 -17.39 7.80
N VAL A 31 -15.83 -16.55 7.58
CA VAL A 31 -15.59 -15.85 6.31
C VAL A 31 -14.62 -16.68 5.48
N THR A 32 -15.02 -16.96 4.24
CA THR A 32 -14.17 -17.61 3.24
C THR A 32 -13.25 -16.58 2.57
N PRO A 33 -12.03 -16.95 2.13
CA PRO A 33 -11.05 -16.00 1.60
C PRO A 33 -11.57 -15.11 0.44
N ASN A 34 -12.41 -15.66 -0.43
CA ASN A 34 -12.99 -14.93 -1.56
C ASN A 34 -14.07 -13.89 -1.17
N LYS A 35 -14.49 -13.88 0.10
CA LYS A 35 -15.47 -12.91 0.64
C LYS A 35 -14.79 -11.83 1.49
N VAL A 36 -13.47 -11.86 1.63
CA VAL A 36 -12.73 -10.86 2.41
C VAL A 36 -12.63 -9.56 1.62
N GLU A 37 -13.04 -8.46 2.24
CA GLU A 37 -12.86 -7.12 1.68
C GLU A 37 -11.45 -6.61 2.00
N LEU A 38 -10.71 -6.17 0.98
CA LEU A 38 -9.34 -5.64 1.11
C LEU A 38 -9.30 -4.11 1.12
N GLY A 39 -10.45 -3.46 1.09
CA GLY A 39 -10.55 -1.99 1.04
C GLY A 39 -9.81 -1.34 2.21
N SER A 40 -9.06 -0.28 1.93
CA SER A 40 -8.29 0.44 2.96
C SER A 40 -8.25 1.94 2.67
N HIS A 41 -7.72 2.71 3.62
CA HIS A 41 -7.58 4.16 3.48
C HIS A 41 -6.09 4.52 3.46
N PHE A 42 -5.64 5.14 2.38
CA PHE A 42 -4.28 5.69 2.28
C PHE A 42 -4.17 7.03 3.01
N SER A 43 -5.23 7.83 2.95
CA SER A 43 -5.35 9.08 3.70
C SER A 43 -6.82 9.32 4.06
N ARG A 44 -7.10 10.43 4.77
CA ARG A 44 -8.48 10.83 5.12
C ARG A 44 -9.44 10.86 3.92
N ASN A 45 -8.91 11.20 2.74
CA ASN A 45 -9.70 11.43 1.53
C ASN A 45 -9.40 10.44 0.40
N ILE A 46 -8.50 9.48 0.60
CA ILE A 46 -8.08 8.53 -0.45
C ILE A 46 -8.36 7.11 0.03
N LYS A 47 -9.41 6.50 -0.54
CA LYS A 47 -9.74 5.09 -0.37
C LYS A 47 -9.08 4.26 -1.46
N LEU A 48 -8.59 3.07 -1.11
CA LEU A 48 -8.05 2.08 -2.02
C LEU A 48 -8.92 0.82 -2.00
N TYR A 49 -8.99 0.12 -3.13
CA TYR A 49 -9.71 -1.16 -3.23
C TYR A 49 -8.90 -2.32 -2.59
N PHE A 50 -7.58 -2.22 -2.61
CA PHE A 50 -6.66 -3.08 -1.86
C PHE A 50 -5.50 -2.27 -1.26
N PRO A 51 -4.82 -2.76 -0.20
CA PRO A 51 -3.86 -1.98 0.56
C PRO A 51 -2.44 -2.03 -0.05
N LEU A 52 -2.29 -1.73 -1.34
CA LEU A 52 -1.00 -1.71 -2.01
C LEU A 52 -0.75 -0.39 -2.74
N VAL A 53 0.48 0.10 -2.58
CA VAL A 53 0.97 1.33 -3.19
C VAL A 53 2.37 1.07 -3.74
N SER A 54 2.66 1.54 -4.95
CA SER A 54 3.99 1.36 -5.53
C SER A 54 5.01 2.38 -4.98
N ALA A 55 6.26 1.94 -4.83
CA ALA A 55 7.32 2.77 -4.27
C ALA A 55 7.69 3.94 -5.20
N ALA A 56 8.02 5.09 -4.61
CA ALA A 56 8.40 6.31 -5.32
C ALA A 56 9.86 6.27 -5.82
N MET A 57 10.19 5.29 -6.65
CA MET A 57 11.53 5.04 -7.19
C MET A 57 11.53 5.11 -8.72
N ASP A 58 12.62 5.59 -9.32
CA ASP A 58 12.78 5.75 -10.77
C ASP A 58 12.70 4.43 -11.54
N THR A 59 13.18 3.35 -10.95
CA THR A 59 13.08 2.01 -11.52
C THR A 59 11.75 1.31 -11.26
N VAL A 60 10.84 1.92 -10.51
CA VAL A 60 9.59 1.30 -10.07
C VAL A 60 8.37 2.02 -10.63
N THR A 61 8.28 3.34 -10.46
CA THR A 61 7.01 4.06 -10.70
C THR A 61 7.15 5.31 -11.55
N GLU A 62 6.91 5.16 -12.84
CA GLU A 62 6.51 6.24 -13.75
C GLU A 62 5.01 6.12 -14.12
N ARG A 63 4.53 6.83 -15.15
CA ARG A 63 3.10 6.84 -15.55
C ARG A 63 2.53 5.45 -15.80
N GLU A 64 3.29 4.55 -16.43
CA GLU A 64 2.80 3.23 -16.82
C GLU A 64 2.43 2.41 -15.58
N MET A 65 3.31 2.37 -14.58
CA MET A 65 3.04 1.70 -13.30
C MET A 65 1.91 2.40 -12.53
N ALA A 66 1.89 3.73 -12.51
CA ALA A 66 0.85 4.47 -11.80
C ALA A 66 -0.55 4.25 -12.38
N ILE A 67 -0.67 4.17 -13.71
CA ILE A 67 -1.90 3.81 -14.42
C ILE A 67 -2.31 2.38 -14.05
N ALA A 68 -1.40 1.41 -14.17
CA ALA A 68 -1.68 0.02 -13.86
C ALA A 68 -2.16 -0.15 -12.41
N MET A 69 -1.46 0.45 -11.44
CA MET A 69 -1.87 0.42 -10.04
C MET A 69 -3.28 0.99 -9.84
N ALA A 70 -3.59 2.13 -10.46
CA ALA A 70 -4.90 2.74 -10.37
C ALA A 70 -6.00 1.88 -11.02
N ASP A 71 -5.73 1.26 -12.17
CA ASP A 71 -6.67 0.36 -12.86
C ASP A 71 -7.02 -0.88 -12.05
N PHE A 72 -6.05 -1.42 -11.29
CA PHE A 72 -6.30 -2.53 -10.37
C PHE A 72 -6.96 -2.07 -9.05
N GLY A 73 -6.98 -0.77 -8.74
CA GLY A 73 -7.61 -0.22 -7.54
C GLY A 73 -6.63 0.09 -6.39
N GLY A 74 -5.34 0.11 -6.68
CA GLY A 74 -4.27 0.61 -5.81
C GLY A 74 -3.87 2.05 -6.15
N LEU A 75 -2.65 2.43 -5.75
CA LEU A 75 -2.09 3.77 -5.99
C LEU A 75 -0.62 3.67 -6.44
N GLY A 76 -0.24 4.50 -7.42
CA GLY A 76 1.17 4.67 -7.79
C GLY A 76 1.71 6.04 -7.42
N ILE A 77 2.90 6.08 -6.81
CA ILE A 77 3.59 7.33 -6.45
C ILE A 77 4.73 7.59 -7.43
N ILE A 78 4.59 8.64 -8.26
CA ILE A 78 5.63 9.04 -9.21
C ILE A 78 6.88 9.51 -8.44
N HIS A 79 8.03 8.94 -8.75
CA HIS A 79 9.30 9.30 -8.13
C HIS A 79 9.72 10.76 -8.44
N ARG A 80 10.69 11.26 -7.67
CA ARG A 80 11.18 12.66 -7.78
C ARG A 80 12.48 12.83 -8.57
N ASN A 81 13.02 11.76 -9.16
CA ASN A 81 14.29 11.78 -9.89
C ASN A 81 14.11 12.32 -11.32
N MET A 82 13.49 13.49 -11.44
CA MET A 82 13.25 14.21 -12.70
C MET A 82 12.93 15.68 -12.39
N THR A 83 12.83 16.53 -13.41
CA THR A 83 12.42 17.93 -13.21
C THR A 83 10.96 18.01 -12.75
N PRO A 84 10.57 19.04 -11.97
CA PRO A 84 9.17 19.24 -11.59
C PRO A 84 8.20 19.27 -12.78
N THR A 85 8.62 19.87 -13.91
CA THR A 85 7.85 19.88 -15.16
C THR A 85 7.63 18.47 -15.72
N ASN A 86 8.66 17.63 -15.73
CA ASN A 86 8.53 16.25 -16.19
C ASN A 86 7.65 15.43 -15.26
N GLN A 87 7.77 15.64 -13.94
CA GLN A 87 6.92 14.95 -12.96
C GLN A 87 5.45 15.34 -13.14
N ALA A 88 5.17 16.63 -13.33
CA ALA A 88 3.82 17.12 -13.64
C ALA A 88 3.28 16.52 -14.96
N ASN A 89 4.14 16.37 -15.98
CA ASN A 89 3.76 15.71 -17.23
C ASN A 89 3.42 14.22 -17.04
N GLN A 90 4.17 13.49 -16.19
CA GLN A 90 3.84 12.11 -15.83
C GLN A 90 2.46 12.05 -15.15
N VAL A 91 2.22 12.90 -14.15
CA VAL A 91 0.93 12.99 -13.45
C VAL A 91 -0.22 13.32 -14.42
N SER A 92 -0.04 14.31 -15.29
CA SER A 92 -1.03 14.70 -16.29
C SER A 92 -1.42 13.51 -17.17
N LYS A 93 -0.44 12.78 -17.70
CA LYS A 93 -0.68 11.57 -18.51
C LYS A 93 -1.48 10.50 -17.76
N VAL A 94 -1.19 10.28 -16.46
CA VAL A 94 -1.96 9.35 -15.62
C VAL A 94 -3.41 9.82 -15.47
N LYS A 95 -3.62 11.10 -15.14
CA LYS A 95 -4.96 11.66 -14.91
C LYS A 95 -5.83 11.68 -16.17
N HIS A 96 -5.22 11.82 -17.34
CA HIS A 96 -5.93 11.88 -18.62
C HIS A 96 -5.95 10.55 -19.39
N HIS A 97 -5.38 9.46 -18.87
CA HIS A 97 -5.24 8.20 -19.62
C HIS A 97 -6.56 7.61 -20.14
N ARG A 98 -7.68 7.83 -19.44
CA ARG A 98 -9.02 7.36 -19.84
C ARG A 98 -9.87 8.44 -20.53
N ASN A 99 -9.39 9.68 -20.63
CA ASN A 99 -10.10 10.79 -21.25
C ASN A 99 -9.59 10.93 -22.69
N VAL A 100 -10.23 10.21 -23.61
CA VAL A 100 -10.07 10.39 -25.06
C VAL A 100 -10.81 11.64 -25.51
#